data_AF-A0A3D3PBU4-F1
#
_entry.id   AF-A0A3D3PBU4-F1
#
_cell.length_a   1.000
_cell.length_b   1.000
_cell.length_c   1.000
_cell.angle_alpha   90.00
_cell.angle_beta   90.00
_cell.angle_gamma   90.00
#
_symmetry.space_group_name_H-M   'P 1'
#
loop_
_entity.id
_entity.type
_entity.pdbx_description
1 polymer ?
#
loop_
_entity_poly.entity_id
_entity_poly.type
_entity_poly.pdbx_seq_one_letter_code
_entity_poly.pdbx_strand_id
1 'polypeptide(L)' 'MEAGKTVLIIEDNLDIRGGMTEILQLADYAVFSAENGKKGVELAQQHLPDIILCDIMMP' A
#
# COMPACT_ATOMS: atom_id res chain seq x y z
N MET A 1 4.58 7.07 22.44
CA MET A 1 4.02 7.61 21.18
C MET A 1 3.61 6.40 20.37
N GLU A 2 2.35 6.29 19.99
CA GLU A 2 1.89 5.19 19.14
C GLU A 2 2.59 5.33 17.77
N ALA A 3 3.16 4.24 17.25
CA ALA A 3 3.70 4.28 15.90
C ALA A 3 2.54 4.52 14.92
N GLY A 4 2.70 5.47 13.99
CA GLY A 4 1.66 5.77 12.99
C GLY A 4 1.24 4.51 12.25
N LYS A 5 -0.06 4.38 11.97
CA LYS A 5 -0.61 3.20 11.29
C LYS A 5 -0.04 3.09 9.88
N THR A 6 0.30 1.86 9.49
CA THR A 6 0.96 1.55 8.22
C THR A 6 -0.01 0.89 7.24
N VAL A 7 0.03 1.29 5.98
CA VAL A 7 -0.81 0.74 4.91
C VAL A 7 0.07 0.31 3.75
N LEU A 8 -0.20 -0.88 3.20
CA LEU A 8 0.36 -1.34 1.93
C LEU A 8 -0.72 -1.31 0.85
N ILE A 9 -0.44 -0.66 -0.27
CA ILE A 9 -1.30 -0.64 -1.46
C ILE A 9 -0.66 -1.54 -2.53
N ILE A 10 -1.46 -2.42 -3.14
CA ILE A 10 -1.06 -3.30 -4.24
C ILE A 10 -2.03 -3.03 -5.40
N GLU A 11 -1.55 -2.35 -6.44
CA GLU A 11 -2.35 -1.81 -7.54
C GLU A 11 -1.43 -1.64 -8.75
N ASP A 12 -1.77 -2.18 -9.91
CA ASP A 12 -0.89 -2.13 -11.10
C ASP A 12 -0.99 -0.79 -11.85
N ASN A 13 -2.16 -0.13 -11.79
CA ASN A 13 -2.34 1.18 -12.40
C ASN A 13 -1.62 2.28 -11.61
N LEU A 14 -0.66 2.95 -12.26
CA LEU A 14 0.18 3.99 -11.64
C LEU A 14 -0.65 5.16 -11.09
N ASP A 15 -1.66 5.62 -11.83
CA ASP A 15 -2.46 6.79 -11.46
C ASP A 15 -3.34 6.49 -10.24
N ILE A 16 -3.98 5.30 -10.23
CA ILE A 16 -4.78 4.84 -9.09
C ILE A 16 -3.91 4.65 -7.85
N ARG A 17 -2.78 3.92 -8.00
CA ARG A 17 -1.83 3.68 -6.91
C ARG A 17 -1.29 4.99 -6.33
N GLY A 18 -0.95 5.95 -7.19
CA GLY A 18 -0.47 7.28 -6.82
C GLY A 18 -1.51 8.09 -6.04
N GLY A 19 -2.74 8.19 -6.57
CA GLY A 19 -3.83 8.91 -5.92
C GLY A 19 -4.21 8.32 -4.55
N MET A 20 -4.27 6.99 -4.43
CA MET A 20 -4.53 6.34 -3.14
C MET A 20 -3.39 6.59 -2.13
N THR A 21 -2.14 6.56 -2.58
CA THR A 21 -0.97 6.84 -1.74
C THR A 21 -1.02 8.25 -1.17
N GLU A 22 -1.30 9.25 -2.01
CA GLU A 22 -1.40 10.65 -1.59
C GLU A 22 -2.53 10.85 -0.57
N ILE A 23 -3.73 10.32 -0.85
CA ILE A 23 -4.89 10.43 0.05
C ILE A 23 -4.58 9.83 1.43
N LEU A 24 -3.94 8.66 1.48
CA LEU A 24 -3.63 7.99 2.74
C LEU A 24 -2.49 8.69 3.50
N GLN A 25 -1.49 9.22 2.81
CA GLN A 25 -0.45 10.04 3.44
C GLN A 25 -1.01 11.33 4.03
N LEU A 26 -1.97 11.98 3.35
CA LEU A 26 -2.70 13.15 3.87
C LEU A 26 -3.54 12.83 5.11
N ALA A 27 -3.91 11.56 5.29
CA ALA A 27 -4.60 11.05 6.46
C ALA A 27 -3.64 10.51 7.55
N ASP A 28 -2.36 10.92 7.51
CA ASP A 28 -1.31 10.57 8.47
C ASP A 28 -0.96 9.07 8.55
N TYR A 29 -1.23 8.30 7.48
CA TYR A 29 -0.73 6.93 7.36
C TYR A 29 0.68 6.87 6.75
N ALA A 30 1.49 5.94 7.25
CA ALA A 30 2.72 5.55 6.58
C ALA A 30 2.40 4.54 5.47
N VAL A 31 2.65 4.92 4.21
CA VAL A 31 2.20 4.12 3.05
C VAL A 31 3.36 3.45 2.34
N PHE A 32 3.23 2.16 2.09
CA PHE A 32 4.02 1.38 1.13
C PHE A 32 3.17 1.09 -0.09
N SER A 33 3.78 0.97 -1.27
CA SER A 33 3.06 0.70 -2.51
C SER A 33 3.78 -0.33 -3.37
N ALA A 34 3.03 -1.23 -4.01
CA ALA A 34 3.51 -2.24 -4.94
C ALA A 34 2.72 -2.17 -6.25
N GLU A 35 3.40 -2.39 -7.37
CA GLU A 35 2.80 -2.40 -8.72
C GLU A 35 2.27 -3.77 -9.16
N ASN A 36 2.44 -4.81 -8.34
CA ASN A 36 1.94 -6.15 -8.60
C ASN A 36 1.91 -7.00 -7.31
N GLY A 37 1.19 -8.12 -7.36
CA GLY A 37 1.04 -9.04 -6.23
C GLY A 37 2.36 -9.59 -5.70
N LYS A 38 3.33 -9.94 -6.57
CA LYS A 38 4.62 -10.49 -6.14
C LYS A 38 5.38 -9.49 -5.26
N LYS A 39 5.51 -8.25 -5.72
CA LYS A 39 6.14 -7.17 -4.95
C LYS A 39 5.34 -6.84 -3.70
N GLY A 40 4.01 -6.90 -3.78
CA GLY A 40 3.12 -6.72 -2.64
C GLY A 40 3.37 -7.72 -1.52
N VAL A 41 3.48 -9.01 -1.85
CA VAL A 41 3.78 -10.07 -0.87
C VAL A 41 5.15 -9.87 -0.22
N GLU A 42 6.18 -9.53 -1.00
CA GLU A 42 7.51 -9.22 -0.46
C GLU A 42 7.46 -8.08 0.55
N LEU A 43 6.79 -6.97 0.20
CA LEU A 43 6.65 -5.81 1.08
C LEU A 43 5.80 -6.12 2.32
N ALA A 44 4.74 -6.91 2.19
CA ALA A 44 3.90 -7.31 3.31
C ALA A 44 4.70 -8.11 4.34
N GLN A 45 5.56 -9.03 3.89
CA GLN A 45 6.42 -9.82 4.77
C GLN A 45 7.54 -8.99 5.41
N GLN A 46 8.09 -8.03 4.68
CA GLN A 46 9.17 -7.17 5.17
C GLN A 46 8.70 -6.12 6.18
N HIS A 47 7.54 -5.51 5.93
CA HIS A 47 7.08 -4.34 6.68
C HIS A 47 5.95 -4.63 7.66
N LEU A 48 5.26 -5.77 7.55
CA LEU A 48 4.13 -6.17 8.40
C LEU A 48 3.10 -5.03 8.57
N PRO A 49 2.53 -4.52 7.46
CA PRO A 49 1.62 -3.39 7.52
C PRO A 49 0.35 -3.70 8.33
N ASP A 50 -0.24 -2.70 8.98
CA ASP A 50 -1.50 -2.86 9.71
C ASP A 50 -2.68 -3.18 8.76
N ILE A 51 -2.65 -2.63 7.55
CA ILE A 51 -3.69 -2.79 6.52
C ILE A 51 -3.04 -3.04 5.17
N ILE A 52 -3.64 -3.95 4.38
CA ILE A 52 -3.30 -4.15 2.98
C ILE A 52 -4.54 -3.84 2.13
N LEU A 53 -4.39 -2.93 1.18
CA LEU A 53 -5.36 -2.65 0.12
C LEU A 53 -4.82 -3.28 -1.16
N CYS A 54 -5.51 -4.29 -1.69
CA CYS A 54 -5.06 -5.04 -2.86
C CYS A 54 -6.15 -5.00 -3.92
N ASP A 55 -5.81 -4.57 -5.12
CA ASP A 55 -6.66 -4.77 -6.28
C ASP A 55 -6.78 -6.27 -6.58
N ILE A 56 -7.97 -6.69 -6.96
CA ILE A 56 -8.31 -8.07 -7.34
C ILE A 56 -8.32 -8.26 -8.86
N MET A 57 -8.30 -7.16 -9.62
CA MET A 57 -8.38 -7.15 -11.09
C MET A 57 -7.02 -6.94 -11.77
N MET A 58 -5.92 -7.15 -11.07
CA MET A 58 -4.59 -7.18 -11.66
C MET A 58 -4.42 -8.40 -12.59
N PRO A 59 -3.76 -8.25 -13.76
CA PRO A 59 -3.43 -9.37 -14.66
C PRO A 59 -2.44 -10.38 -14.07
#